data_AF-A0A924MJT7-F1
#
_entry.id   AF-A0A924MJT7-F1
#
_cell.length_a   1.000
_cell.length_b   1.000
_cell.length_c   1.000
_cell.angle_alpha   90.00
_cell.angle_beta   90.00
_cell.angle_gamma   90.00
#
_symmetry.space_group_name_H-M   'P 1'
#
loop_
_entity.id
_entity.type
_entity.pdbx_description
1 polymer ?
#
loop_
_entity_poly.entity_id
_entity_poly.type
_entity_poly.pdbx_seq_one_letter_code
_entity_poly.pdbx_strand_id
1 'polypeptide(L)' 'MSDVLALAKDLIARQSVTPDDAGCQSLIAGRLENAGFEIEYIPFGAVRNLWASHGSG' A
#
# COMPACT_ATOMS: atom_id res chain seq x y z
N MET A 1 17.34 11.93 -6.69
CA MET A 1 16.87 10.53 -6.51
C MET A 1 15.50 10.44 -7.17
N SER A 2 15.19 9.43 -7.99
CA SER A 2 13.86 9.34 -8.59
C SER A 2 12.81 8.95 -7.55
N ASP A 3 11.56 9.39 -7.74
CA ASP A 3 10.45 9.08 -6.82
C ASP A 3 10.21 7.57 -6.71
N VAL A 4 10.39 6.85 -7.81
CA VAL A 4 10.32 5.38 -7.86
C VAL A 4 11.37 4.75 -6.95
N LEU A 5 12.63 5.22 -7.02
CA LEU A 5 13.70 4.69 -6.18
C LEU A 5 13.49 5.03 -4.70
N ALA A 6 12.94 6.20 -4.39
CA ALA A 6 12.60 6.58 -3.02
C ALA A 6 11.49 5.70 -2.45
N LEU A 7 10.41 5.49 -3.20
CA LEU A 7 9.31 4.60 -2.80
C LEU A 7 9.78 3.16 -2.59
N ALA A 8 10.58 2.62 -3.50
CA ALA A 8 11.11 1.27 -3.37
C ALA A 8 11.96 1.09 -2.10
N LYS A 9 12.83 2.07 -1.80
CA LYS A 9 13.65 2.04 -0.58
C LYS A 9 12.81 2.08 0.70
N ASP A 10 11.78 2.93 0.72
CA ASP A 10 10.88 3.04 1.87
C ASP A 10 10.10 1.74 2.11
N LEU A 11 9.63 1.08 1.04
CA LEU A 11 9.00 -0.24 1.14
C LEU A 11 9.97 -1.31 1.68
N ILE A 12 11.20 -1.37 1.18
CA ILE A 12 12.23 -2.34 1.63
C ILE A 12 12.63 -2.12 3.09
N ALA A 13 12.60 -0.87 3.58
CA ALA A 13 12.95 -0.55 4.97
C ALA A 13 11.94 -1.07 6.00
N ARG A 14 10.74 -1.47 5.57
CA ARG A 14 9.69 -2.03 6.44
C ARG A 14 9.91 -3.52 6.65
N GLN A 15 9.93 -3.96 7.91
CA GLN A 15 10.11 -5.38 8.27
C GLN A 15 8.81 -6.18 8.10
N SER A 16 8.26 -6.20 6.89
CA SER A 16 6.99 -6.88 6.55
C SER A 16 7.17 -8.40 6.41
N VAL A 17 7.57 -9.05 7.50
CA VAL A 17 7.69 -10.51 7.56
C VAL A 17 6.30 -11.12 7.67
N THR A 18 5.97 -12.06 6.78
CA THR A 18 4.65 -12.68 6.71
C THR A 18 4.13 -13.15 8.08
N PRO A 19 2.88 -12.79 8.48
CA PRO A 19 1.85 -12.07 7.71
C PRO A 19 1.83 -10.55 7.90
N ASP A 20 2.80 -9.97 8.61
CA ASP A 20 2.81 -8.54 8.91
C ASP A 20 3.09 -7.69 7.67
N ASP A 21 2.25 -6.68 7.46
CA ASP A 21 2.39 -5.70 6.37
C ASP A 21 3.41 -4.60 6.72
N ALA A 22 3.69 -4.40 8.01
CA ALA A 22 4.58 -3.35 8.51
C ALA A 22 4.29 -1.94 7.95
N GLY A 23 3.03 -1.66 7.60
CA GLY A 23 2.56 -0.37 7.10
C GLY A 23 2.81 -0.11 5.61
N CYS A 24 3.23 -1.11 4.83
CA CYS A 24 3.40 -1.01 3.39
C CYS A 24 2.10 -0.58 2.69
N GLN A 25 0.96 -1.21 3.01
CA GLN A 25 -0.33 -0.89 2.40
C GLN A 25 -0.82 0.51 2.78
N SER A 26 -0.54 0.99 4.00
CA SER A 26 -0.89 2.36 4.39
C SER A 26 -0.10 3.41 3.60
N LEU A 27 1.19 3.18 3.34
CA LEU A 27 1.97 4.07 2.47
C LEU A 27 1.38 4.09 1.05
N ILE A 28 1.12 2.91 0.49
CA ILE A 28 0.61 2.77 -0.87
C ILE A 28 -0.77 3.43 -0.99
N ALA A 29 -1.69 3.13 -0.07
CA ALA A 29 -3.02 3.72 -0.02
C ALA A 29 -2.95 5.25 0.00
N GLY A 30 -2.20 5.87 0.90
CA GLY A 30 -2.13 7.33 0.99
C GLY A 30 -1.59 7.99 -0.29
N ARG A 31 -0.68 7.33 -1.03
CA ARG A 31 -0.22 7.83 -2.33
C ARG A 31 -1.31 7.72 -3.41
N LEU A 32 -2.05 6.62 -3.41
CA LEU A 32 -3.12 6.37 -4.36
C LEU A 32 -4.36 7.24 -4.09
N GLU A 33 -4.76 7.44 -2.83
CA GLU A 33 -5.83 8.36 -2.44
C GLU A 33 -5.56 9.78 -2.93
N ASN A 34 -4.32 10.27 -2.75
CA ASN A 34 -3.90 11.57 -3.27
C ASN A 34 -3.92 11.65 -4.81
N ALA A 35 -3.88 10.51 -5.49
CA ALA A 35 -4.02 10.40 -6.94
C ALA A 35 -5.48 10.15 -7.39
N GLY A 36 -6.45 10.17 -6.47
CA GLY A 36 -7.87 10.01 -6.77
C GLY A 36 -8.39 8.56 -6.74
N PHE A 37 -7.61 7.61 -6.22
CA PHE A 37 -8.09 6.23 -6.07
C PHE A 37 -9.03 6.12 -4.87
N GLU A 38 -10.05 5.29 -5.03
CA GLU A 38 -10.84 4.75 -3.94
C GLU A 38 -10.10 3.55 -3.34
N ILE A 39 -10.03 3.51 -2.01
CA ILE A 39 -9.31 2.49 -1.26
C ILE A 39 -10.28 1.68 -0.41
N GLU A 40 -10.20 0.36 -0.55
CA GLU A 40 -10.88 -0.60 0.31
C GLU A 40 -9.85 -1.55 0.94
N TYR A 41 -9.90 -1.68 2.27
CA TYR A 41 -9.11 -2.68 2.98
C TYR A 41 -9.94 -3.94 3.17
N ILE A 42 -9.38 -5.09 2.77
CA ILE A 42 -10.05 -6.40 2.82
C ILE A 42 -9.24 -7.35 3.72
N PRO A 43 -9.29 -7.18 5.06
CA PRO A 43 -8.56 -8.07 5.97
C PRO A 43 -9.20 -9.46 6.00
N PHE A 44 -8.36 -10.51 6.03
CA PHE A 44 -8.81 -11.89 6.20
C PHE A 44 -7.87 -12.66 7.12
N GLY A 45 -8.36 -13.09 8.28
CA GLY A 45 -7.52 -13.70 9.32
C GLY A 45 -6.40 -12.74 9.74
N ALA A 46 -5.16 -13.22 9.70
CA ALA A 46 -3.98 -12.42 10.03
C ALA A 46 -3.43 -11.58 8.86
N VAL A 47 -4.02 -11.70 7.66
CA VAL A 47 -3.54 -11.04 6.44
C VAL A 47 -4.33 -9.75 6.20
N ARG A 48 -3.60 -8.67 5.90
CA ARG A 48 -4.20 -7.42 5.40
C ARG A 48 -4.11 -7.40 3.88
N ASN A 49 -5.21 -7.07 3.21
CA ASN A 49 -5.23 -6.86 1.77
C ASN A 49 -5.75 -5.45 1.46
N LEU A 50 -5.33 -4.92 0.32
CA LEU A 50 -5.69 -3.61 -0.20
C LEU A 50 -6.28 -3.78 -1.60
N TRP A 51 -7.49 -3.28 -1.81
CA TRP A 51 -8.08 -3.08 -3.11
C TRP A 51 -8.11 -1.58 -3.41
N ALA A 52 -7.60 -1.18 -4.57
CA ALA A 52 -7.55 0.21 -5.00
C ALA A 52 -8.13 0.31 -6.41
N SER A 53 -9.13 1.16 -6.59
CA SER A 53 -9.81 1.40 -7.86
C SER A 53 -9.79 2.89 -8.21
N HIS A 54 -9.80 3.20 -9.51
CA HIS A 54 -9.86 4.56 -10.00
C HIS A 54 -10.79 4.62 -11.21
N GLY A 55 -11.78 5.50 -11.18
CA GLY A 55 -12.87 5.53 -12.17
C GLY A 55 -14.00 4.57 -11.83
N SER A 56 -14.90 4.33 -12.79
CA SER A 56 -16.17 3.59 -12.59
C SER A 56 -16.11 2.08 -12.88
N GLY A 57 -14.92 1.54 -13.13
CA GLY A 57 -14.75 0.19 -13.67
C GLY A 57 -14.89 0.14 -15.19
#